data_AF-A0A1H8YQT4-F1
#
_entry.id   AF-A0A1H8YQT4-F1
#
_cell.length_a   1.000
_cell.length_b   1.000
_cell.length_c   1.000
_cell.angle_alpha   90.00
_cell.angle_beta   90.00
_cell.angle_gamma   90.00
#
_symmetry.space_group_name_H-M   'P 1'
#
loop_
_entity.id
_entity.type
_entity.pdbx_description
1 polymer ?
#
loop_
_entity_poly.entity_id
_entity_poly.type
_entity_poly.pdbx_seq_one_letter_code
_entity_poly.pdbx_strand_id
1 'polypeptide(L)'
;MVNQAQTALISAVTAALVTMLIEFAAKPRLEARKDRVLELHRERRKLMAKLVVLPYETRHVVLLASPGLAWGMGKVALEDAGEVTGGLQADLAKLGDLLSIRQRNLMGRLLGLIDVRLMTLSYLVLLHETSGVIAEESARRPLAAQLPMAEEFHRHYFGVVECLAGSYTILALSRWRPWSYARTIADWTRKLDAENAKMQAAAQASDHSPPAE
;
A
#
# COMPACT_ATOMS: atom_id res chain seq x y z
N MET A 1 17.48 -73.10 -15.60
CA MET A 1 17.34 -71.95 -16.51
C MET A 1 16.22 -71.07 -15.96
N VAL A 2 16.56 -69.89 -15.43
CA VAL A 2 15.53 -68.96 -14.93
C VAL A 2 14.74 -68.44 -16.14
N ASN A 3 13.42 -68.54 -16.05
CA ASN A 3 12.51 -68.29 -17.15
C ASN A 3 12.43 -66.77 -17.40
N GLN A 4 12.97 -66.28 -18.52
CA GLN A 4 13.07 -64.84 -18.82
C GLN A 4 11.72 -64.11 -18.73
N ALA A 5 10.63 -64.81 -19.03
CA ALA A 5 9.27 -64.30 -18.90
C ALA A 5 8.86 -63.98 -17.45
N GLN A 6 9.28 -64.80 -16.47
CA GLN A 6 9.01 -64.54 -15.06
C GLN A 6 9.76 -63.31 -14.56
N THR A 7 11.02 -63.14 -14.96
CA THR A 7 11.82 -61.97 -14.59
C THR A 7 11.24 -60.68 -15.15
N ALA A 8 10.74 -60.72 -16.39
CA ALA A 8 10.08 -59.57 -17.03
C ALA A 8 8.73 -59.23 -16.38
N LEU A 9 7.94 -60.24 -15.99
CA LEU A 9 6.66 -60.01 -15.32
C LEU A 9 6.88 -59.39 -13.93
N ILE A 10 7.83 -59.92 -13.16
CA ILE A 10 8.15 -59.41 -11.83
C ILE A 10 8.66 -57.97 -11.94
N SER A 11 9.57 -57.66 -12.88
CA SER A 11 10.06 -56.29 -13.03
C SER A 11 8.96 -55.30 -13.43
N ALA A 12 8.02 -55.70 -14.30
CA ALA A 12 6.88 -54.87 -14.66
C ALA A 12 5.94 -54.58 -13.47
N VAL A 13 5.65 -55.60 -12.66
CA VAL A 13 4.82 -55.45 -11.45
C VAL A 13 5.51 -54.57 -10.41
N THR A 14 6.80 -54.78 -10.16
CA THR A 14 7.56 -53.97 -9.20
C THR A 14 7.64 -52.52 -9.66
N ALA A 15 7.84 -52.28 -10.97
CA ALA A 15 7.83 -50.93 -11.53
C ALA A 15 6.45 -50.26 -11.32
N ALA A 16 5.35 -50.94 -11.66
CA ALA A 16 4.00 -50.40 -11.46
C ALA A 16 3.70 -50.05 -9.99
N LEU A 17 4.07 -50.93 -9.05
CA LEU A 17 3.92 -50.71 -7.61
C LEU A 17 4.75 -49.52 -7.11
N VAL A 18 6.02 -49.43 -7.53
CA VAL A 18 6.91 -48.33 -7.15
C VAL A 18 6.40 -47.01 -7.72
N THR A 19 5.92 -46.98 -8.97
CA THR A 19 5.33 -45.78 -9.56
C THR A 19 4.08 -45.35 -8.79
N MET A 20 3.17 -46.28 -8.46
CA MET A 20 1.98 -45.97 -7.65
C MET A 20 2.34 -45.43 -6.26
N LEU A 21 3.32 -46.04 -5.58
CA LEU A 21 3.78 -45.59 -4.26
C LEU A 21 4.40 -44.19 -4.32
N ILE A 22 5.23 -43.91 -5.34
CA ILE A 22 5.81 -42.59 -5.55
C ILE A 22 4.71 -41.56 -5.81
N GLU A 23 3.75 -41.88 -6.67
CA GLU A 23 2.65 -40.98 -7.02
C GLU A 23 1.74 -40.71 -5.82
N PHE A 24 1.44 -41.73 -5.03
CA PHE A 24 0.65 -41.61 -3.80
C PHE A 24 1.38 -40.78 -2.74
N ALA A 25 2.70 -40.93 -2.60
CA ALA A 25 3.50 -40.13 -1.66
C ALA A 25 3.73 -38.68 -2.15
N ALA A 26 3.77 -38.45 -3.46
CA ALA A 26 4.01 -37.14 -4.06
C ALA A 26 2.75 -36.26 -4.13
N LYS A 27 1.56 -36.86 -4.37
CA LYS A 27 0.27 -36.17 -4.45
C LYS A 27 -0.05 -35.24 -3.26
N PRO A 28 0.03 -35.67 -1.98
CA PRO A 28 -0.33 -34.81 -0.85
C PRO A 28 0.59 -33.60 -0.72
N ARG A 29 1.88 -33.74 -1.06
CA ARG A 29 2.84 -32.63 -1.04
C ARG A 29 2.56 -31.60 -2.14
N LEU A 30 2.16 -32.08 -3.33
CA LEU A 30 1.81 -31.22 -4.45
C LEU A 30 0.49 -30.47 -4.21
N GLU A 31 -0.51 -31.12 -3.62
CA GLU A 31 -1.79 -30.52 -3.24
C GLU A 31 -1.60 -29.44 -2.16
N ALA A 32 -0.86 -29.74 -1.09
CA ALA A 32 -0.54 -28.76 -0.05
C ALA A 32 0.20 -27.52 -0.61
N ARG A 33 1.13 -27.74 -1.57
CA ARG A 33 1.83 -26.64 -2.22
C ARG A 33 0.90 -25.81 -3.11
N LYS A 34 0.01 -26.46 -3.84
CA LYS A 34 -1.00 -25.80 -4.69
C LYS A 34 -1.94 -24.95 -3.84
N ASP A 35 -2.42 -25.47 -2.72
CA ASP A 35 -3.32 -24.75 -1.82
C ASP A 35 -2.65 -23.52 -1.21
N ARG A 36 -1.41 -23.65 -0.76
CA ARG A 36 -0.61 -22.51 -0.27
C ARG A 36 -0.46 -21.42 -1.34
N VAL A 37 -0.18 -21.80 -2.59
CA VAL A 37 -0.07 -20.83 -3.70
C VAL A 37 -1.41 -20.15 -3.99
N LEU A 38 -2.51 -20.91 -3.98
CA LEU A 38 -3.85 -20.36 -4.18
C LEU A 38 -4.24 -19.37 -3.07
N GLU A 39 -3.90 -19.67 -1.82
CA GLU A 39 -4.12 -18.79 -0.68
C GLU A 39 -3.35 -17.48 -0.82
N LEU A 40 -2.06 -17.52 -1.17
CA LEU A 40 -1.27 -16.32 -1.42
C LEU A 40 -1.84 -15.47 -2.58
N HIS A 41 -2.37 -16.10 -3.63
CA HIS A 41 -3.05 -15.38 -4.71
C HIS A 41 -4.40 -14.78 -4.28
N ARG A 42 -5.12 -15.39 -3.33
CA ARG A 42 -6.32 -14.80 -2.72
C ARG A 42 -5.94 -13.58 -1.88
N GLU A 43 -4.93 -13.68 -1.03
CA GLU A 43 -4.43 -12.55 -0.23
C GLU A 43 -3.96 -11.40 -1.12
N ARG A 44 -3.23 -11.68 -2.21
CA ARG A 44 -2.84 -10.65 -3.18
C ARG A 44 -4.04 -9.94 -3.78
N ARG A 45 -5.09 -10.67 -4.17
CA ARG A 45 -6.32 -10.08 -4.72
C ARG A 45 -7.07 -9.24 -3.69
N LYS A 46 -7.14 -9.69 -2.44
CA LYS A 46 -7.73 -8.91 -1.33
C LYS A 46 -6.99 -7.59 -1.15
N LEU A 47 -5.66 -7.62 -1.09
CA LEU A 47 -4.85 -6.40 -0.96
C LEU A 47 -5.02 -5.48 -2.17
N MET A 48 -5.03 -6.02 -3.38
CA MET A 48 -5.32 -5.24 -4.59
C MET A 48 -6.69 -4.57 -4.55
N ALA A 49 -7.73 -5.28 -4.09
CA ALA A 49 -9.07 -4.72 -3.96
C ALA A 49 -9.08 -3.56 -2.95
N LYS A 50 -8.44 -3.71 -1.78
CA LYS A 50 -8.29 -2.63 -0.81
C LYS A 50 -7.62 -1.39 -1.42
N LEU A 51 -6.51 -1.59 -2.13
CA LEU A 51 -5.76 -0.50 -2.76
C LEU A 51 -6.56 0.23 -3.86
N VAL A 52 -7.50 -0.44 -4.53
CA VAL A 52 -8.39 0.17 -5.54
C VAL A 52 -9.53 0.93 -4.89
N VAL A 53 -10.07 0.44 -3.78
CA VAL A 53 -11.22 1.04 -3.10
C VAL A 53 -10.81 2.25 -2.26
N LEU A 54 -9.63 2.22 -1.65
CA LEU A 54 -9.11 3.28 -0.77
C LEU A 54 -9.16 4.70 -1.36
N PRO A 55 -8.78 4.96 -2.62
CA PRO A 55 -8.92 6.30 -3.19
C PRO A 55 -10.38 6.81 -3.24
N TYR A 56 -11.36 5.90 -3.36
CA TYR A 56 -12.77 6.27 -3.33
C TYR A 56 -13.25 6.55 -1.91
N GLU A 57 -12.83 5.76 -0.93
CA GLU A 57 -13.15 5.96 0.49
C GLU A 57 -12.53 7.26 1.01
N THR A 58 -11.28 7.52 0.63
CA THR A 58 -10.53 8.72 1.05
C THR A 58 -10.87 9.98 0.26
N ARG A 59 -11.74 9.91 -0.78
CA ARG A 59 -12.07 11.08 -1.61
C ARG A 59 -12.59 12.27 -0.82
N HIS A 60 -13.24 12.00 0.31
CA HIS A 60 -13.83 13.02 1.17
C HIS A 60 -12.78 13.75 2.01
N VAL A 61 -11.54 13.25 2.11
CA VAL A 61 -10.42 13.96 2.74
C VAL A 61 -10.13 15.29 2.04
N VAL A 62 -10.42 15.40 0.74
CA VAL A 62 -10.31 16.68 0.01
C VAL A 62 -11.20 17.78 0.60
N LEU A 63 -12.27 17.41 1.32
CA LEU A 63 -13.18 18.35 1.96
C LEU A 63 -12.54 19.10 3.15
N LEU A 64 -11.38 18.64 3.66
CA LEU A 64 -10.58 19.39 4.63
C LEU A 64 -10.11 20.75 4.08
N ALA A 65 -10.13 20.96 2.77
CA ALA A 65 -9.86 22.27 2.18
C ALA A 65 -11.02 23.29 2.37
N SER A 66 -12.17 22.85 2.87
CA SER A 66 -13.40 23.65 2.95
C SER A 66 -13.88 23.81 4.40
N PRO A 67 -14.38 24.99 4.82
CA PRO A 67 -14.85 25.23 6.18
C PRO A 67 -16.21 24.57 6.48
N GLY A 68 -16.61 24.58 7.76
CA GLY A 68 -17.94 24.16 8.22
C GLY A 68 -18.17 22.64 8.17
N LEU A 69 -19.34 22.23 7.66
CA LEU A 69 -19.75 20.80 7.62
C LEU A 69 -18.80 19.95 6.75
N ALA A 70 -18.27 20.54 5.67
CA ALA A 70 -17.33 19.86 4.77
C ALA A 70 -16.05 19.45 5.49
N TRP A 71 -15.51 20.32 6.36
CA TRP A 71 -14.37 20.00 7.22
C TRP A 71 -14.64 18.77 8.10
N GLY A 72 -15.79 18.75 8.77
CA GLY A 72 -16.18 17.63 9.63
C GLY A 72 -16.25 16.30 8.88
N MET A 73 -16.82 16.31 7.67
CA MET A 73 -16.83 15.11 6.80
C MET A 73 -15.43 14.69 6.36
N GLY A 74 -14.56 15.65 6.05
CA GLY A 74 -13.17 15.38 5.70
C GLY A 74 -12.37 14.76 6.84
N LYS A 75 -12.64 15.17 8.09
CA LYS A 75 -12.03 14.60 9.29
C LYS A 75 -12.41 13.14 9.49
N VAL A 76 -13.71 12.84 9.43
CA VAL A 76 -14.20 11.45 9.56
C VAL A 76 -13.57 10.58 8.46
N ALA A 77 -13.55 11.06 7.22
CA ALA A 77 -12.93 10.33 6.11
C ALA A 77 -11.42 10.11 6.30
N LEU A 78 -10.73 11.04 6.98
CA LEU A 78 -9.30 10.91 7.30
C LEU A 78 -9.06 9.87 8.40
N GLU A 79 -9.91 9.82 9.42
CA GLU A 79 -9.86 8.79 10.47
C GLU A 79 -10.11 7.40 9.89
N ASP A 80 -11.15 7.25 9.06
CA ASP A 80 -11.46 6.01 8.33
C ASP A 80 -10.29 5.59 7.43
N ALA A 81 -9.68 6.55 6.72
CA ALA A 81 -8.50 6.30 5.89
C ALA A 81 -7.35 5.71 6.71
N GLY A 82 -7.06 6.30 7.87
CA GLY A 82 -6.00 5.86 8.77
C GLY A 82 -6.22 4.43 9.30
N GLU A 83 -7.46 4.07 9.63
CA GLU A 83 -7.80 2.72 10.07
C GLU A 83 -7.55 1.69 8.95
N VAL A 84 -8.01 1.99 7.73
CA VAL A 84 -7.86 1.07 6.59
C VAL A 84 -6.38 0.94 6.18
N THR A 85 -5.61 2.03 6.17
CA THR A 85 -4.20 1.98 5.78
C THR A 85 -3.32 1.29 6.82
N GLY A 86 -3.65 1.39 8.11
CA GLY A 86 -2.93 0.71 9.19
C GLY A 86 -2.85 -0.82 9.01
N GLY A 87 -3.86 -1.43 8.35
CA GLY A 87 -3.86 -2.85 8.03
C GLY A 87 -3.00 -3.27 6.82
N LEU A 88 -2.61 -2.33 5.95
CA LEU A 88 -1.97 -2.65 4.67
C LEU A 88 -0.56 -3.23 4.81
N GLN A 89 0.22 -2.75 5.79
CA GLN A 89 1.57 -3.28 6.04
C GLN A 89 1.51 -4.74 6.52
N ALA A 90 0.57 -5.06 7.41
CA ALA A 90 0.34 -6.42 7.87
C ALA A 90 -0.11 -7.34 6.72
N ASP A 91 -0.98 -6.85 5.84
CA ASP A 91 -1.41 -7.60 4.66
C ASP A 91 -0.27 -7.81 3.64
N LEU A 92 0.61 -6.82 3.47
CA LEU A 92 1.81 -6.97 2.65
C LEU A 92 2.75 -8.06 3.20
N ALA A 93 2.92 -8.13 4.53
CA ALA A 93 3.77 -9.14 5.16
C ALA A 93 3.34 -10.58 4.83
N LYS A 94 2.03 -10.83 4.70
CA LYS A 94 1.46 -12.13 4.29
C LYS A 94 1.89 -12.56 2.89
N LEU A 95 2.27 -11.62 2.02
CA LEU A 95 2.68 -11.88 0.63
C LEU A 95 4.19 -12.12 0.46
N GLY A 96 4.92 -12.31 1.57
CA GLY A 96 6.38 -12.45 1.62
C GLY A 96 6.98 -13.36 0.54
N ASP A 97 6.40 -14.55 0.36
CA ASP A 97 6.90 -15.58 -0.57
C ASP A 97 6.52 -15.32 -2.03
N LEU A 98 5.47 -14.52 -2.27
CA LEU A 98 4.93 -14.29 -3.60
C LEU A 98 5.65 -13.13 -4.32
N LEU A 99 6.06 -12.12 -3.56
CA LEU A 99 6.66 -10.89 -4.08
C LEU A 99 8.20 -10.95 -4.02
N SER A 100 8.85 -10.43 -5.06
CA SER A 100 10.31 -10.25 -5.01
C SER A 100 10.70 -9.28 -3.88
N ILE A 101 11.92 -9.43 -3.33
CA ILE A 101 12.44 -8.54 -2.26
C ILE A 101 12.32 -7.07 -2.67
N ARG A 102 12.61 -6.73 -3.93
CA ARG A 102 12.49 -5.36 -4.44
C ARG A 102 11.05 -4.85 -4.47
N GLN A 103 10.10 -5.68 -4.93
CA GLN A 103 8.68 -5.31 -4.92
C GLN A 103 8.18 -5.08 -3.49
N ARG A 104 8.59 -5.95 -2.55
CA ARG A 104 8.26 -5.81 -1.13
C ARG A 104 8.82 -4.51 -0.54
N ASN A 105 10.09 -4.20 -0.80
CA ASN A 105 10.72 -2.98 -0.30
C ASN A 105 10.07 -1.73 -0.90
N LEU A 106 9.77 -1.73 -2.21
CA LEU A 106 9.15 -0.58 -2.87
C LEU A 106 7.71 -0.37 -2.40
N MET A 107 6.91 -1.45 -2.28
CA MET A 107 5.58 -1.36 -1.68
C MET A 107 5.64 -0.91 -0.23
N GLY A 108 6.52 -1.49 0.59
CA GLY A 108 6.68 -1.10 1.99
C GLY A 108 7.02 0.39 2.12
N ARG A 109 7.88 0.93 1.25
CA ARG A 109 8.19 2.36 1.20
C ARG A 109 6.95 3.20 0.84
N LEU A 110 6.19 2.80 -0.19
CA LEU A 110 4.98 3.52 -0.59
C LEU A 110 3.89 3.49 0.49
N LEU A 111 3.68 2.34 1.14
CA LEU A 111 2.76 2.22 2.26
C LEU A 111 3.21 3.10 3.44
N GLY A 112 4.51 3.11 3.75
CA GLY A 112 5.05 4.03 4.77
C GLY A 112 4.85 5.51 4.41
N LEU A 113 4.97 5.88 3.12
CA LEU A 113 4.69 7.24 2.67
C LEU A 113 3.21 7.62 2.79
N ILE A 114 2.29 6.67 2.60
CA ILE A 114 0.87 6.88 2.87
C ILE A 114 0.66 7.17 4.35
N ASP A 115 1.21 6.35 5.24
CA ASP A 115 1.07 6.52 6.68
C ASP A 115 1.60 7.88 7.14
N VAL A 116 2.79 8.28 6.67
CA VAL A 116 3.38 9.59 7.00
C VAL A 116 2.46 10.73 6.53
N ARG A 117 1.94 10.67 5.30
CA ARG A 117 1.08 11.73 4.76
C ARG A 117 -0.27 11.82 5.49
N LEU A 118 -0.88 10.69 5.83
CA LEU A 118 -2.10 10.67 6.63
C LEU A 118 -1.85 11.20 8.04
N MET A 119 -0.72 10.84 8.66
CA MET A 119 -0.33 11.39 9.97
C MET A 119 -0.12 12.92 9.91
N THR A 120 0.51 13.43 8.84
CA THR A 120 0.66 14.88 8.63
C THR A 120 -0.70 15.57 8.48
N LEU A 121 -1.62 14.99 7.70
CA LEU A 121 -2.98 15.49 7.58
C LEU A 121 -3.70 15.53 8.94
N SER A 122 -3.59 14.47 9.74
CA SER A 122 -4.21 14.41 11.07
C SER A 122 -3.64 15.46 12.02
N TYR A 123 -2.32 15.69 11.95
CA TYR A 123 -1.67 16.76 12.71
C TYR A 123 -2.14 18.15 12.28
N LEU A 124 -2.26 18.40 10.97
CA LEU A 124 -2.78 19.67 10.45
C LEU A 124 -4.22 19.89 10.92
N VAL A 125 -5.08 18.87 10.87
CA VAL A 125 -6.46 18.94 11.38
C VAL A 125 -6.47 19.31 12.86
N LEU A 126 -5.66 18.64 13.68
CA LEU A 126 -5.57 18.91 15.11
C LEU A 126 -5.11 20.35 15.40
N LEU A 127 -4.07 20.84 14.71
CA LEU A 127 -3.56 22.20 14.85
C LEU A 127 -4.63 23.25 14.50
N HIS A 128 -5.50 22.95 13.54
CA HIS A 128 -6.58 23.83 13.09
C HIS A 128 -7.73 23.88 14.07
N GLU A 129 -8.04 22.75 14.69
CA GLU A 129 -9.06 22.67 15.74
C GLU A 129 -8.61 23.43 16.99
N THR A 130 -7.35 23.27 17.40
CA THR A 130 -6.84 23.90 18.63
C THR A 130 -6.60 25.40 18.49
N SER A 131 -6.26 25.88 17.30
CA SER A 131 -6.04 27.31 17.03
C SER A 131 -7.32 28.13 16.87
N GLY A 132 -8.48 27.48 16.67
CA GLY A 132 -9.75 28.17 16.43
C GLY A 132 -9.87 28.81 15.03
N VAL A 133 -8.84 28.69 14.18
CA VAL A 133 -8.78 29.26 12.83
C VAL A 133 -9.96 28.80 11.98
N ILE A 134 -10.40 27.55 12.14
CA ILE A 134 -11.55 27.03 11.38
C ILE A 134 -12.85 27.70 11.79
N ALA A 135 -13.06 27.97 13.08
CA ALA A 135 -14.26 28.66 13.56
C ALA A 135 -14.29 30.11 13.08
N GLU A 136 -13.14 30.79 13.12
CA GLU A 136 -12.99 32.15 12.62
C GLU A 136 -13.20 32.25 11.11
N GLU A 137 -12.58 31.37 10.32
CA GLU A 137 -12.73 31.35 8.87
C GLU A 137 -14.14 30.94 8.44
N SER A 138 -14.79 30.03 9.18
CA SER A 138 -16.19 29.66 8.94
C SER A 138 -17.16 30.82 9.21
N ALA A 139 -16.82 31.74 10.13
CA ALA A 139 -17.61 32.93 10.40
C ALA A 139 -17.36 34.05 9.38
N ARG A 140 -16.13 34.16 8.85
CA ARG A 140 -15.72 35.24 7.95
C ARG A 140 -15.99 34.97 6.47
N ARG A 141 -15.88 33.71 6.02
CA ARG A 141 -15.94 33.37 4.60
C ARG A 141 -17.27 32.71 4.21
N PRO A 142 -17.76 32.92 2.98
CA PRO A 142 -18.84 32.10 2.45
C PRO A 142 -18.39 30.63 2.39
N LEU A 143 -19.34 29.70 2.60
CA LEU A 143 -19.11 28.24 2.63
C LEU A 143 -18.34 27.66 1.43
N ALA A 144 -18.27 28.38 0.31
CA ALA A 144 -17.58 27.96 -0.91
C ALA A 144 -16.10 28.42 -0.99
N ALA A 145 -15.61 29.23 -0.05
CA ALA A 145 -14.23 29.71 -0.08
C ALA A 145 -13.28 28.63 0.45
N GLN A 146 -12.18 28.41 -0.27
CA GLN A 146 -11.10 27.54 0.20
C GLN A 146 -10.39 28.17 1.41
N LEU A 147 -10.00 27.31 2.35
CA LEU A 147 -9.12 27.70 3.44
C LEU A 147 -7.74 28.11 2.89
N PRO A 148 -7.00 29.02 3.55
CA PRO A 148 -5.65 29.41 3.14
C PRO A 148 -4.70 28.22 2.94
N MET A 149 -5.00 27.10 3.60
CA MET A 149 -4.19 25.88 3.62
C MET A 149 -4.74 24.75 2.76
N ALA A 150 -5.77 25.04 1.94
CA ALA A 150 -6.32 24.09 0.99
C ALA A 150 -5.23 23.44 0.11
N GLU A 151 -4.22 24.22 -0.29
CA GLU A 151 -3.11 23.70 -1.08
C GLU A 151 -2.31 22.61 -0.35
N GLU A 152 -2.02 22.80 0.95
CA GLU A 152 -1.25 21.83 1.73
C GLU A 152 -2.07 20.54 1.94
N PHE A 153 -3.36 20.66 2.25
CA PHE A 153 -4.27 19.51 2.33
C PHE A 153 -4.33 18.74 1.02
N HIS A 154 -4.51 19.44 -0.11
CA HIS A 154 -4.53 18.84 -1.43
C HIS A 154 -3.19 18.15 -1.75
N ARG A 155 -2.05 18.79 -1.47
CA ARG A 155 -0.72 18.23 -1.71
C ARG A 155 -0.51 16.91 -0.96
N HIS A 156 -0.91 16.85 0.31
CA HIS A 156 -0.81 15.62 1.08
C HIS A 156 -1.77 14.54 0.58
N TYR A 157 -3.03 14.90 0.34
CA TYR A 157 -4.05 13.99 -0.18
C TYR A 157 -3.67 13.38 -1.54
N PHE A 158 -3.28 14.20 -2.52
CA PHE A 158 -2.87 13.70 -3.84
C PHE A 158 -1.64 12.79 -3.73
N GLY A 159 -0.68 13.11 -2.85
CA GLY A 159 0.44 12.21 -2.60
C GLY A 159 0.03 10.85 -2.02
N VAL A 160 -1.02 10.79 -1.19
CA VAL A 160 -1.61 9.51 -0.73
C VAL A 160 -2.18 8.74 -1.92
N VAL A 161 -2.98 9.39 -2.76
CA VAL A 161 -3.58 8.77 -3.96
C VAL A 161 -2.51 8.24 -4.92
N GLU A 162 -1.45 9.00 -5.17
CA GLU A 162 -0.35 8.58 -6.03
C GLU A 162 0.41 7.38 -5.44
N CYS A 163 0.65 7.36 -4.12
CA CYS A 163 1.28 6.22 -3.44
C CYS A 163 0.40 4.96 -3.46
N LEU A 164 -0.93 5.12 -3.34
CA LEU A 164 -1.89 4.02 -3.48
C LEU A 164 -1.86 3.46 -4.90
N ALA A 165 -1.89 4.33 -5.91
CA ALA A 165 -1.79 3.94 -7.32
C ALA A 165 -0.46 3.24 -7.63
N GLY A 166 0.66 3.75 -7.10
CA GLY A 166 1.98 3.12 -7.20
C GLY A 166 2.01 1.73 -6.54
N SER A 167 1.43 1.60 -5.34
CA SER A 167 1.35 0.33 -4.61
C SER A 167 0.52 -0.69 -5.37
N TYR A 168 -0.65 -0.28 -5.88
CA TYR A 168 -1.49 -1.11 -6.72
C TYR A 168 -0.75 -1.56 -7.97
N THR A 169 -0.05 -0.64 -8.64
CA THR A 169 0.70 -0.94 -9.86
C THR A 169 1.78 -1.98 -9.58
N ILE A 170 2.57 -1.81 -8.52
CA ILE A 170 3.60 -2.80 -8.14
C ILE A 170 2.99 -4.16 -7.84
N LEU A 171 1.85 -4.19 -7.15
CA LEU A 171 1.13 -5.44 -6.87
C LEU A 171 0.49 -6.04 -8.12
N ALA A 172 0.11 -5.24 -9.12
CA ALA A 172 -0.47 -5.71 -10.37
C ALA A 172 0.60 -6.23 -11.35
N LEU A 173 1.83 -5.72 -11.27
CA LEU A 173 2.92 -6.18 -12.12
C LEU A 173 3.22 -7.66 -11.84
N SER A 174 3.23 -8.47 -12.90
CA SER A 174 3.73 -9.84 -12.81
C SER A 174 5.24 -9.82 -12.55
N ARG A 175 5.78 -10.91 -12.01
CA ARG A 175 7.23 -11.11 -11.82
C ARG A 175 8.06 -10.86 -13.11
N TRP A 176 7.42 -10.91 -14.27
CA TRP A 176 8.03 -10.84 -15.60
C TRP A 176 7.68 -9.56 -16.39
N ARG A 177 6.90 -8.63 -15.84
CA ARG A 177 6.56 -7.37 -16.55
C ARG A 177 7.76 -6.41 -16.60
N PRO A 178 7.80 -5.50 -17.60
CA PRO A 178 8.99 -4.73 -17.90
C PRO A 178 9.35 -3.80 -16.75
N TRP A 179 10.58 -3.98 -16.27
CA TRP A 179 11.19 -3.30 -15.14
C TRP A 179 11.29 -1.77 -15.32
N SER A 180 11.07 -1.25 -16.54
CA SER A 180 10.96 0.18 -16.81
C SER A 180 9.92 0.85 -15.91
N TYR A 181 8.73 0.26 -15.74
CA TYR A 181 7.69 0.83 -14.88
C TYR A 181 8.10 0.88 -13.41
N ALA A 182 8.74 -0.18 -12.91
CA ALA A 182 9.21 -0.21 -11.53
C ALA A 182 10.33 0.83 -11.29
N ARG A 183 11.20 1.06 -12.28
CA ARG A 183 12.19 2.14 -12.25
C ARG A 183 11.53 3.51 -12.23
N THR A 184 10.55 3.76 -13.10
CA THR A 184 9.84 5.04 -13.13
C THR A 184 9.17 5.34 -11.79
N ILE A 185 8.52 4.34 -11.16
CA ILE A 185 7.95 4.49 -9.83
C ILE A 185 9.05 4.73 -8.79
N ALA A 186 10.16 3.99 -8.84
CA ALA A 186 11.28 4.20 -7.92
C ALA A 186 11.91 5.59 -8.05
N ASP A 187 12.10 6.08 -9.28
CA ASP A 187 12.63 7.42 -9.55
C ASP A 187 11.68 8.50 -9.03
N TRP A 188 10.38 8.31 -9.25
CA TRP A 188 9.35 9.19 -8.72
C TRP A 188 9.32 9.19 -7.17
N THR A 189 9.38 8.02 -6.51
CA THR A 189 9.49 7.97 -5.03
C THR A 189 10.74 8.66 -4.51
N ARG A 190 11.88 8.53 -5.19
CA ARG A 190 13.12 9.24 -4.80
C ARG A 190 12.97 10.76 -4.90
N LYS A 191 12.26 11.26 -5.92
CA LYS A 191 11.96 12.69 -6.05
C LYS A 191 11.08 13.18 -4.90
N LEU A 192 10.02 12.44 -4.59
CA LEU A 192 9.13 12.73 -3.45
C LEU A 192 9.88 12.78 -2.12
N ASP A 193 10.76 11.82 -1.86
CA ASP A 193 11.56 11.82 -0.63
C ASP A 193 12.53 13.00 -0.57
N ALA A 194 13.12 13.38 -1.71
CA ALA A 194 13.98 14.56 -1.79
C ALA A 194 13.18 15.86 -1.56
N GLU A 195 11.95 15.95 -2.07
CA GLU A 195 11.05 17.07 -1.81
C GLU A 195 10.64 17.15 -0.33
N ASN A 196 10.23 16.02 0.27
CA ASN A 196 9.91 15.95 1.69
C ASN A 196 11.10 16.36 2.58
N ALA A 197 12.30 15.89 2.26
CA ALA A 197 13.52 16.25 2.99
C ALA A 197 13.82 17.76 2.89
N LYS A 198 13.59 18.37 1.72
CA LYS A 198 13.73 19.83 1.55
C LYS A 198 12.71 20.61 2.38
N MET A 199 11.46 20.16 2.42
CA MET A 199 10.41 20.80 3.23
C MET A 199 10.75 20.73 4.72
N GLN A 200 11.21 19.58 5.20
CA GLN A 200 11.66 19.42 6.58
C GLN A 200 12.85 20.32 6.93
N ALA A 201 13.84 20.41 6.03
CA ALA A 201 14.99 21.29 6.22
C ALA A 201 14.59 22.78 6.24
N ALA A 202 13.64 23.19 5.38
CA ALA A 202 13.12 24.56 5.36
C ALA A 202 12.37 24.91 6.66
N ALA A 203 11.53 24.00 7.16
CA ALA A 203 10.82 24.19 8.43
C ALA A 203 11.79 24.31 9.63
N GLN A 204 12.86 23.51 9.66
CA GLN A 204 13.90 23.62 10.68
C GLN A 204 14.67 24.95 10.59
N ALA A 205 14.89 25.47 9.38
CA ALA A 205 15.56 26.75 9.20
C ALA A 205 14.72 27.95 9.64
N SER A 206 13.39 27.90 9.47
CA SER A 206 12.50 28.97 9.94
C SER A 206 12.44 29.05 11.47
N ASP A 207 12.51 27.92 12.18
CA ASP A 207 12.53 27.88 13.66
C ASP A 207 13.82 28.44 14.26
N HIS A 208 14.88 28.61 13.46
CA HIS A 208 16.18 29.13 13.91
C HIS A 208 16.45 30.57 13.49
N SER A 209 15.47 31.26 12.88
CA SER A 209 15.59 32.68 12.63
C SER A 209 15.41 33.45 13.95
N PRO A 210 16.40 34.24 14.39
CA PRO A 210 16.28 35.03 15.61
C PRO A 210 15.11 36.01 15.48
N PRO A 211 14.34 36.27 16.56
CA PRO A 211 13.27 37.24 16.53
C PRO A 211 13.85 38.58 16.06
N ALA A 212 13.24 39.17 15.03
CA ALA A 212 13.63 40.48 14.56
C ALA A 212 13.39 41.50 15.69
N GLU A 213 14.47 42.10 16.20
CA GLU A 213 14.44 43.21 17.16
C GLU A 213 13.90 44.50 16.54
#